data_AF-A0A355T8F6-F1
#
_entry.id   AF-A0A355T8F6-F1
#
_cell.length_a   1.000
_cell.length_b   1.000
_cell.length_c   1.000
_cell.angle_alpha   90.00
_cell.angle_beta   90.00
_cell.angle_gamma   90.00
#
_symmetry.space_group_name_H-M   'P 1'
#
loop_
_entity.id
_entity.type
_entity.pdbx_description
1 polymer ?
#
loop_
_entity_poly.entity_id
_entity_poly.type
_entity_poly.pdbx_seq_one_letter_code
_entity_poly.pdbx_strand_id
1 'polypeptide(L)'
;MEEILASIRRIIADENEPEAPAEETPDSAEEDVLELTQVVTDDGAVEEIKEPEPEPEPAPAPADDFDPVPVAAPEPEPEPEPKVEEEVLLSDDAASSAASSLSDLAKTVEVELKSVGSASPLGNGGRTLEDMVVELMKPLLKGWLDENLPSIVDRTVQKEVERIARRIQE
;
A
#
# COMPACT_ATOMS: atom_id res chain seq x y z
N MET A 1 20.43 -37.45 52.08
CA MET A 1 19.43 -37.79 51.04
C MET A 1 18.02 -37.38 51.46
N GLU A 2 17.67 -37.53 52.75
CA GLU A 2 16.38 -37.07 53.31
C GLU A 2 16.24 -35.54 53.39
N GLU A 3 17.34 -34.80 53.56
CA GLU A 3 17.34 -33.33 53.62
C GLU A 3 16.96 -32.66 52.29
N ILE A 4 17.34 -33.27 51.17
CA ILE A 4 17.00 -32.77 49.82
C ILE A 4 15.50 -32.91 49.57
N LEU A 5 14.91 -34.04 49.99
CA LEU A 5 13.47 -34.28 49.87
C LEU A 5 12.65 -33.38 50.80
N ALA A 6 13.16 -33.08 52.00
CA ALA A 6 12.52 -32.12 52.90
C ALA A 6 12.53 -30.69 52.33
N SER A 7 13.61 -30.29 51.66
CA SER A 7 13.72 -28.97 51.02
C SER A 7 12.76 -28.81 49.84
N ILE A 8 12.66 -29.83 48.96
CA ILE A 8 11.72 -29.82 47.84
C ILE A 8 10.26 -29.79 48.35
N ARG A 9 9.95 -30.56 49.41
CA ARG A 9 8.60 -30.58 49.99
C ARG A 9 8.21 -29.24 50.63
N ARG A 10 9.18 -28.50 51.18
CA ARG A 10 8.92 -27.17 51.75
C ARG A 10 8.72 -26.11 50.67
N ILE A 11 9.43 -26.20 49.54
CA ILE A 11 9.26 -25.28 48.40
C ILE A 11 7.89 -25.48 47.74
N ILE A 12 7.46 -26.73 47.52
CA ILE A 12 6.18 -27.04 46.87
C ILE A 12 4.97 -26.70 47.77
N ALA A 13 5.12 -26.77 49.09
CA ALA A 13 4.05 -26.44 50.03
C ALA A 13 3.82 -24.92 50.18
N ASP A 14 4.80 -24.09 49.84
CA ASP A 14 4.74 -22.63 49.94
C ASP A 14 4.10 -21.99 48.69
N GLU A 15 4.15 -22.66 47.53
CA GLU A 15 3.57 -22.17 46.26
C GLU A 15 2.12 -22.63 45.98
N ASN A 16 1.49 -23.38 46.89
CA ASN A 16 0.10 -23.86 46.70
C ASN A 16 -0.85 -23.24 47.74
N GLU A 17 -0.82 -21.92 47.85
CA GLU A 17 -1.91 -21.15 48.44
C GLU A 17 -2.94 -20.90 47.31
N PRO A 18 -4.16 -21.45 47.39
CA PRO A 18 -5.16 -21.21 46.37
C PRO A 18 -5.65 -19.77 46.48
N GLU A 19 -5.20 -18.90 45.57
CA GLU A 19 -5.89 -17.64 45.31
C GLU A 19 -7.34 -17.98 44.93
N ALA A 20 -8.29 -17.40 45.67
CA ALA A 20 -9.71 -17.50 45.39
C ALA A 20 -9.98 -17.07 43.95
N PRO A 21 -10.94 -17.70 43.22
CA PRO A 21 -11.25 -17.28 41.87
C PRO A 21 -11.87 -15.89 41.95
N ALA A 22 -11.11 -14.88 41.53
CA ALA A 22 -11.70 -13.63 41.07
C ALA A 22 -12.53 -13.99 39.83
N GLU A 23 -13.83 -13.70 39.89
CA GLU A 23 -14.70 -13.72 38.71
C GLU A 23 -14.17 -12.67 37.72
N GLU A 24 -13.26 -13.08 36.83
CA GLU A 24 -12.93 -12.32 35.64
C GLU A 24 -14.12 -12.42 34.69
N THR A 25 -14.89 -11.33 34.62
CA THR A 25 -15.87 -11.11 33.55
C THR A 25 -15.11 -11.03 32.22
N PRO A 26 -15.43 -11.88 31.23
CA PRO A 26 -14.78 -11.84 29.93
C PRO A 26 -15.41 -10.75 29.06
N ASP A 27 -15.33 -9.49 29.48
CA ASP A 27 -15.96 -8.36 28.76
C ASP A 27 -15.01 -7.18 28.53
N SER A 28 -13.81 -7.17 29.13
CA SER A 28 -12.89 -6.01 29.03
C SER A 28 -11.84 -6.12 27.93
N ALA A 29 -11.75 -7.24 27.19
CA ALA A 29 -10.71 -7.44 26.17
C ALA A 29 -11.16 -7.08 24.74
N GLU A 30 -12.45 -6.82 24.51
CA GLU A 30 -12.97 -6.42 23.19
C GLU A 30 -13.08 -4.89 23.03
N GLU A 31 -13.02 -4.12 24.13
CA GLU A 31 -13.11 -2.65 24.09
C GLU A 31 -11.84 -1.95 23.56
N ASP A 32 -10.70 -2.63 23.53
CA ASP A 32 -9.41 -2.08 23.06
C ASP A 32 -9.22 -2.23 21.53
N VAL A 33 -10.19 -2.81 20.82
CA VAL A 33 -10.21 -2.88 19.36
C VAL A 33 -11.00 -1.70 18.81
N LEU A 34 -10.29 -0.65 18.41
CA LEU A 34 -10.90 0.56 17.82
C LEU A 34 -11.45 0.26 16.42
N GLU A 35 -12.77 0.33 16.25
CA GLU A 35 -13.42 0.32 14.93
C GLU A 35 -13.24 1.68 14.24
N LEU A 36 -12.39 1.73 13.20
CA LEU A 36 -11.95 2.96 12.53
C LEU A 36 -12.93 3.47 11.45
N THR A 37 -14.24 3.33 11.70
CA THR A 37 -15.33 3.72 10.76
C THR A 37 -15.68 5.21 10.83
N GLN A 38 -15.14 5.93 11.81
CA GLN A 38 -15.40 7.33 12.07
C GLN A 38 -14.12 8.15 11.92
N VAL A 39 -14.21 9.29 11.23
CA VAL A 39 -13.09 10.23 11.03
C VAL A 39 -13.35 11.54 11.76
N VAL A 40 -12.32 12.09 12.39
CA VAL A 40 -12.37 13.43 12.99
C VAL A 40 -11.91 14.44 11.94
N THR A 41 -12.77 15.38 11.61
CA THR A 41 -12.50 16.51 10.69
C THR A 41 -11.66 17.60 11.38
N ASP A 42 -11.03 18.49 10.62
CA ASP A 42 -10.18 19.57 11.14
C ASP A 42 -10.90 20.53 12.11
N ASP A 43 -12.23 20.62 12.02
CA ASP A 43 -13.09 21.40 12.94
C ASP A 43 -13.49 20.61 14.21
N GLY A 44 -12.97 19.39 14.38
CA GLY A 44 -13.25 18.52 15.53
C GLY A 44 -14.58 17.78 15.48
N ALA A 45 -15.29 17.82 14.34
CA ALA A 45 -16.53 17.06 14.15
C ALA A 45 -16.22 15.62 13.74
N VAL A 46 -16.98 14.66 14.28
CA VAL A 46 -16.87 13.23 13.97
C VAL A 46 -17.86 12.88 12.86
N GLU A 47 -17.37 12.39 11.72
CA GLU A 47 -18.19 11.96 10.59
C GLU A 47 -18.01 10.45 10.31
N GLU A 48 -19.09 9.78 9.90
CA GLU A 48 -19.09 8.36 9.54
C GLU A 48 -18.67 8.19 8.07
N ILE A 49 -17.69 7.33 7.80
CA ILE A 49 -17.18 7.10 6.45
C ILE A 49 -18.20 6.26 5.67
N LYS A 50 -18.95 6.88 4.75
CA LYS A 50 -19.86 6.17 3.85
C LYS A 50 -19.04 5.39 2.80
N GLU A 51 -19.28 4.08 2.71
CA GLU A 51 -18.69 3.24 1.66
C GLU A 51 -19.08 3.77 0.26
N PRO A 52 -18.11 4.00 -0.64
CA PRO A 52 -18.41 4.53 -1.97
C PRO A 52 -19.24 3.52 -2.76
N GLU A 53 -20.39 3.94 -3.27
CA GLU A 53 -21.20 3.13 -4.19
C GLU A 53 -20.36 2.82 -5.44
N PRO A 54 -20.38 1.57 -5.95
CA PRO A 54 -19.61 1.21 -7.14
C PRO A 54 -20.09 2.04 -8.34
N GLU A 55 -19.19 2.83 -8.92
CA GLU A 55 -19.44 3.53 -10.17
C GLU A 55 -19.69 2.51 -11.30
N PRO A 56 -20.66 2.76 -12.19
CA PRO A 56 -20.97 1.85 -13.29
C PRO A 56 -19.78 1.78 -14.27
N GLU A 57 -19.37 0.56 -14.63
CA GLU A 57 -18.35 0.32 -15.64
C GLU A 57 -18.71 1.02 -16.98
N PRO A 58 -17.74 1.69 -17.65
CA PRO A 58 -18.01 2.33 -18.93
C PRO A 58 -18.32 1.25 -19.98
N ALA A 59 -19.49 1.35 -20.62
CA ALA A 59 -19.89 0.47 -21.70
C ALA A 59 -18.89 0.57 -22.88
N PRO A 60 -18.60 -0.56 -23.57
CA PRO A 60 -17.70 -0.54 -24.72
C PRO A 60 -18.27 0.32 -25.84
N ALA A 61 -17.45 1.24 -26.36
CA ALA A 61 -17.79 2.05 -27.53
C ALA A 61 -18.02 1.14 -28.76
N PRO A 62 -19.01 1.47 -29.62
CA PRO A 62 -19.23 0.72 -30.85
C PRO A 62 -18.01 0.85 -31.77
N ALA A 63 -17.57 -0.28 -32.34
CA ALA A 63 -16.54 -0.29 -33.36
C ALA A 63 -17.07 0.44 -34.61
N ASP A 64 -16.39 1.52 -35.02
CA ASP A 64 -16.65 2.19 -36.29
C ASP A 64 -16.40 1.22 -37.46
N ASP A 65 -17.49 0.83 -38.13
CA ASP A 65 -17.46 0.18 -39.43
C ASP A 65 -16.93 1.21 -40.44
N PHE A 66 -15.70 1.02 -40.91
CA PHE A 66 -15.11 1.87 -41.94
C PHE A 66 -15.78 1.60 -43.29
N ASP A 67 -16.70 2.49 -43.69
CA ASP A 67 -17.21 2.55 -45.05
C ASP A 67 -16.06 2.84 -46.04
N PRO A 68 -15.96 2.13 -47.18
CA PRO A 68 -14.92 2.40 -48.16
C PRO A 68 -15.15 3.77 -48.83
N VAL A 69 -14.25 4.71 -48.56
CA VAL A 69 -14.24 6.05 -49.15
C VAL A 69 -14.11 5.95 -50.68
N PRO A 70 -14.97 6.62 -51.47
CA PRO A 70 -14.85 6.60 -52.92
C PRO A 70 -13.53 7.26 -53.35
N VAL A 71 -12.77 6.58 -54.21
CA VAL A 71 -11.49 7.08 -54.73
C VAL A 71 -11.72 8.39 -55.48
N ALA A 72 -11.24 9.49 -54.89
CA ALA A 72 -11.28 10.80 -55.49
C ALA A 72 -10.42 10.85 -56.75
N ALA A 73 -10.92 11.55 -57.78
CA ALA A 73 -10.18 11.91 -58.98
C ALA A 73 -8.88 12.66 -58.63
N PRO A 74 -7.82 12.64 -59.48
CA PRO A 74 -6.55 13.26 -59.15
C PRO A 74 -6.73 14.75 -58.83
N GLU A 75 -6.37 15.09 -57.61
CA GLU A 75 -6.36 16.44 -57.05
C GLU A 75 -5.33 17.30 -57.82
N PRO A 76 -5.63 18.56 -58.16
CA PRO A 76 -4.66 19.45 -58.80
C PRO A 76 -3.41 19.61 -57.91
N GLU A 77 -2.23 19.72 -58.52
CA GLU A 77 -0.98 19.99 -57.80
C GLU A 77 -1.17 21.16 -56.81
N PRO A 78 -0.74 21.00 -55.55
CA PRO A 78 -0.95 22.04 -54.54
C PRO A 78 -0.20 23.30 -54.95
N GLU A 79 -0.93 24.39 -55.16
CA GLU A 79 -0.35 25.73 -55.14
C GLU A 79 0.35 25.95 -53.79
N PRO A 80 1.50 26.65 -53.75
CA PRO A 80 2.18 26.91 -52.49
C PRO A 80 1.24 27.64 -51.55
N GLU A 81 0.85 26.99 -50.45
CA GLU A 81 0.10 27.62 -49.37
C GLU A 81 0.84 28.87 -48.91
N PRO A 82 0.16 30.01 -48.70
CA PRO A 82 0.80 31.16 -48.11
C PRO A 82 1.32 30.74 -46.73
N LYS A 83 2.64 30.79 -46.53
CA LYS A 83 3.23 30.70 -45.19
C LYS A 83 2.58 31.76 -44.34
N VAL A 84 1.67 31.35 -43.46
CA VAL A 84 1.22 32.18 -42.37
C VAL A 84 2.46 32.41 -41.52
N GLU A 85 3.04 33.59 -41.63
CA GLU A 85 4.08 34.03 -40.71
C GLU A 85 3.39 34.16 -39.36
N GLU A 86 3.52 33.13 -38.51
CA GLU A 86 3.08 33.21 -37.13
C GLU A 86 3.81 34.41 -36.51
N GLU A 87 3.07 35.47 -36.21
CA GLU A 87 3.61 36.64 -35.54
C GLU A 87 4.11 36.21 -34.17
N VAL A 88 5.43 36.01 -34.06
CA VAL A 88 6.07 35.63 -32.81
C VAL A 88 5.95 36.82 -31.86
N LEU A 89 5.05 36.72 -30.88
CA LEU A 89 4.74 37.78 -29.91
C LEU A 89 5.85 38.00 -28.88
N LEU A 90 6.85 37.11 -28.83
CA LEU A 90 8.01 37.22 -27.95
C LEU A 90 9.29 37.44 -28.76
N SER A 91 10.20 38.23 -28.21
CA SER A 91 11.57 38.24 -28.73
C SER A 91 12.29 36.93 -28.38
N ASP A 92 13.20 36.50 -29.24
CA ASP A 92 14.07 35.33 -28.99
C ASP A 92 14.82 35.44 -27.64
N ASP A 93 15.22 36.67 -27.28
CA ASP A 93 15.90 36.97 -26.03
C ASP A 93 15.01 36.73 -24.79
N ALA A 94 13.73 37.13 -24.86
CA ALA A 94 12.77 36.89 -23.79
C ALA A 94 12.44 35.39 -23.64
N ALA A 95 12.29 34.67 -24.77
CA ALA A 95 12.06 33.23 -24.77
C ALA A 95 13.26 32.45 -24.19
N SER A 96 14.49 32.83 -24.57
CA SER A 96 15.72 32.21 -24.07
C SER A 96 15.93 32.46 -22.57
N SER A 97 15.62 33.67 -22.11
CA SER A 97 15.67 34.03 -20.68
C SER A 97 14.69 33.20 -19.86
N ALA A 98 13.45 33.05 -20.33
CA ALA A 98 12.43 32.25 -19.65
C ALA A 98 12.82 30.75 -19.59
N ALA A 99 13.32 30.19 -20.70
CA ALA A 99 13.80 28.81 -20.74
C ALA A 99 14.98 28.55 -19.79
N SER A 100 15.87 29.55 -19.64
CA SER A 100 17.00 29.47 -18.70
C SER A 100 16.52 29.47 -17.25
N SER A 101 15.60 30.38 -16.88
CA SER A 101 15.03 30.40 -15.53
C SER A 101 14.23 29.13 -15.20
N LEU A 102 13.50 28.58 -16.17
CA LEU A 102 12.81 27.30 -16.00
C LEU A 102 13.80 26.13 -15.81
N SER A 103 14.89 26.13 -16.56
CA SER A 103 15.94 25.12 -16.45
C SER A 103 16.65 25.18 -15.09
N ASP A 104 16.88 26.38 -14.57
CA ASP A 104 17.49 26.55 -13.25
C ASP A 104 16.52 26.14 -12.13
N LEU A 105 15.23 26.46 -12.27
CA LEU A 105 14.20 25.94 -11.36
C LEU A 105 14.13 24.40 -11.40
N ALA A 106 14.18 23.79 -12.59
CA ALA A 106 14.16 22.34 -12.75
C ALA A 106 15.37 21.69 -12.07
N LYS A 107 16.57 22.28 -12.18
CA LYS A 107 17.77 21.83 -11.46
C LYS A 107 17.60 21.96 -9.94
N THR A 108 17.02 23.05 -9.45
CA THR A 108 16.75 23.23 -8.01
C THR A 108 15.75 22.18 -7.51
N VAL A 109 14.67 21.94 -8.25
CA VAL A 109 13.67 20.90 -7.92
C VAL A 109 14.31 19.50 -7.97
N GLU A 110 15.20 19.22 -8.91
CA GLU A 110 15.93 17.95 -8.98
C GLU A 110 16.87 17.78 -7.78
N VAL A 111 17.58 18.83 -7.38
CA VAL A 111 18.44 18.83 -6.19
C VAL A 111 17.60 18.66 -4.92
N GLU A 112 16.45 19.32 -4.81
CA GLU A 112 15.54 19.18 -3.68
C GLU A 112 14.85 17.81 -3.65
N LEU A 113 14.47 17.24 -4.80
CA LEU A 113 13.89 15.90 -4.85
C LEU A 113 14.95 14.84 -4.50
N LYS A 114 16.19 15.03 -4.98
CA LYS A 114 17.34 14.22 -4.57
C LYS A 114 17.70 14.46 -3.11
N SER A 115 17.51 15.66 -2.56
CA SER A 115 17.77 15.97 -1.15
C SER A 115 16.67 15.44 -0.25
N VAL A 116 15.40 15.41 -0.67
CA VAL A 116 14.27 14.78 0.05
C VAL A 116 14.42 13.26 0.03
N GLY A 117 14.89 12.68 -1.08
CA GLY A 117 15.31 11.27 -1.14
C GLY A 117 16.67 10.98 -0.47
N SER A 118 17.46 12.01 -0.15
CA SER A 118 18.77 11.93 0.51
C SER A 118 18.78 12.68 1.86
N ALA A 119 17.61 12.94 2.44
CA ALA A 119 17.45 13.68 3.70
C ALA A 119 17.65 12.71 4.87
N SER A 120 18.80 12.06 4.89
CA SER A 120 19.41 11.63 6.13
C SER A 120 20.88 12.05 6.11
N PRO A 121 21.29 13.01 6.96
CA PRO A 121 22.67 13.49 7.03
C PRO A 121 23.60 12.53 7.79
N LEU A 122 23.30 11.22 7.82
CA LEU A 122 24.18 10.20 8.39
C LEU A 122 24.46 9.11 7.35
N GLY A 123 25.62 9.24 6.71
CA GLY A 123 26.48 8.15 6.23
C GLY A 123 25.83 6.93 5.55
N ASN A 124 26.23 6.71 4.30
CA ASN A 124 25.94 5.55 3.44
C ASN A 124 24.60 5.63 2.69
N GLY A 125 24.61 6.39 1.58
CA GLY A 125 23.50 6.66 0.66
C GLY A 125 22.91 5.43 -0.03
N GLY A 126 22.15 4.65 0.73
CA GLY A 126 21.35 3.55 0.21
C GLY A 126 20.50 2.84 1.26
N ARG A 127 20.60 3.22 2.55
CA ARG A 127 19.78 2.63 3.61
C ARG A 127 18.62 3.58 3.93
N THR A 128 17.44 3.17 3.52
CA THR A 128 16.20 3.90 3.78
C THR A 128 15.67 3.56 5.18
N LEU A 129 14.77 4.39 5.74
CA LEU A 129 14.12 4.08 7.02
C LEU A 129 13.28 2.81 6.88
N GLU A 130 12.68 2.65 5.72
CA GLU A 130 11.92 1.50 5.27
C GLU A 130 12.78 0.23 5.34
N ASP A 131 14.03 0.26 4.87
CA ASP A 131 14.95 -0.89 4.98
C ASP A 131 15.25 -1.26 6.44
N MET A 132 15.36 -0.26 7.33
CA MET A 132 15.54 -0.51 8.76
C MET A 132 14.28 -1.11 9.39
N VAL A 133 13.11 -0.59 9.07
CA VAL A 133 11.83 -1.12 9.56
C VAL A 133 11.61 -2.55 9.06
N VAL A 134 11.88 -2.82 7.79
CA VAL A 134 11.77 -4.17 7.21
C VAL A 134 12.75 -5.15 7.86
N GLU A 135 13.99 -4.73 8.14
CA GLU A 135 14.97 -5.57 8.85
C GLU A 135 14.50 -5.90 10.27
N LEU A 136 13.87 -4.95 10.95
CA LEU A 136 13.33 -5.13 12.30
C LEU A 136 12.03 -5.93 12.33
N MET A 137 11.18 -5.85 11.29
CA MET A 137 9.92 -6.59 11.21
C MET A 137 10.11 -8.05 10.76
N LYS A 138 11.16 -8.34 9.98
CA LYS A 138 11.49 -9.71 9.53
C LYS A 138 11.48 -10.77 10.63
N PRO A 139 12.15 -10.59 11.79
CA PRO A 139 12.14 -11.60 12.85
C PRO A 139 10.75 -11.81 13.47
N LEU A 140 9.95 -10.76 13.62
CA LEU A 140 8.60 -10.84 14.18
C LEU A 140 7.65 -11.59 13.24
N LEU A 141 7.68 -11.24 11.95
CA LEU A 141 6.89 -11.93 10.92
C LEU A 141 7.31 -13.40 10.79
N LYS A 142 8.61 -13.69 10.87
CA LYS A 142 9.11 -15.07 10.82
C LYS A 142 8.57 -15.91 11.97
N GLY A 143 8.69 -15.42 13.22
CA GLY A 143 8.17 -16.15 14.38
C GLY A 143 6.67 -16.42 14.26
N TRP A 144 5.91 -15.40 13.86
CA TRP A 144 4.49 -15.55 13.63
C TRP A 144 4.16 -16.54 12.51
N LEU A 145 4.87 -16.51 11.38
CA LEU A 145 4.69 -17.48 10.30
C LEU A 145 5.03 -18.90 10.76
N ASP A 146 6.12 -19.10 11.48
CA ASP A 146 6.54 -20.43 11.96
C ASP A 146 5.47 -21.04 12.90
N GLU A 147 4.78 -20.22 13.69
CA GLU A 147 3.72 -20.67 14.59
C GLU A 147 2.35 -20.85 13.90
N ASN A 148 1.99 -19.98 12.95
CA ASN A 148 0.62 -19.90 12.42
C ASN A 148 0.46 -20.56 11.04
N LEU A 149 1.52 -20.63 10.23
CA LEU A 149 1.46 -21.18 8.87
C LEU A 149 1.04 -22.65 8.83
N PRO A 150 1.49 -23.55 9.73
CA PRO A 150 1.06 -24.95 9.71
C PRO A 150 -0.46 -25.10 9.78
N SER A 151 -1.11 -24.38 10.71
CA SER A 151 -2.57 -24.42 10.87
C SER A 151 -3.32 -23.89 9.65
N ILE A 152 -2.81 -22.80 9.06
CA ILE A 152 -3.39 -22.20 7.84
C ILE A 152 -3.31 -23.19 6.66
N VAL A 153 -2.16 -23.88 6.52
CA VAL A 153 -1.96 -24.86 5.45
C VAL A 153 -2.84 -26.08 5.66
N ASP A 154 -2.92 -26.65 6.86
CA ASP A 154 -3.77 -27.83 7.13
C ASP A 154 -5.24 -27.57 6.78
N ARG A 155 -5.76 -26.41 7.19
CA ARG A 155 -7.13 -25.98 6.85
C ARG A 155 -7.35 -25.84 5.34
N THR A 156 -6.35 -25.32 4.63
CA THR A 156 -6.42 -25.14 3.18
C THR A 156 -6.32 -26.48 2.44
N VAL A 157 -5.40 -27.35 2.84
CA VAL A 157 -5.22 -28.69 2.27
C VAL A 157 -6.45 -29.55 2.52
N GLN A 158 -7.04 -29.51 3.72
CA GLN A 158 -8.26 -30.25 4.02
C GLN A 158 -9.42 -29.83 3.09
N LYS A 159 -9.58 -28.52 2.85
CA LYS A 159 -10.55 -27.99 1.88
C LYS A 159 -10.24 -28.44 0.45
N GLU A 160 -8.97 -28.51 0.05
CA GLU A 160 -8.56 -28.96 -1.28
C GLU A 160 -8.81 -30.46 -1.48
N VAL A 161 -8.44 -31.29 -0.51
CA VAL A 161 -8.67 -32.73 -0.55
C VAL A 161 -10.16 -33.04 -0.58
N GLU A 162 -10.97 -32.34 0.22
CA GLU A 162 -12.42 -32.51 0.18
C GLU A 162 -13.00 -32.14 -1.20
N ARG A 163 -12.51 -31.05 -1.80
CA ARG A 163 -12.93 -30.63 -3.16
C ARG A 163 -12.56 -31.68 -4.21
N ILE A 164 -11.34 -32.22 -4.17
CA ILE A 164 -10.88 -33.26 -5.10
C ILE A 164 -11.68 -34.56 -4.87
N ALA A 165 -11.91 -34.94 -3.62
CA ALA A 165 -12.69 -36.13 -3.27
C ALA A 165 -14.13 -36.04 -3.79
N ARG A 166 -14.77 -34.87 -3.66
CA ARG A 166 -16.11 -34.62 -4.22
C ARG A 166 -16.12 -34.72 -5.74
N ARG A 167 -15.11 -34.16 -6.41
CA ARG A 167 -14.95 -34.22 -7.87
C ARG A 167 -14.73 -35.63 -8.41
N ILE A 168 -14.17 -36.55 -7.62
CA ILE A 168 -13.94 -37.95 -8.02
C ILE A 168 -15.20 -38.82 -7.82
N GLN A 169 -16.13 -38.40 -6.94
CA GLN A 169 -17.37 -39.12 -6.66
C GLN A 169 -18.53 -38.77 -7.60
N GLU A 170 -18.44 -37.64 -8.31
CA GLU A 170 -19.33 -37.25 -9.42
C GLU A 170 -18.81 -37.78 -10.76
#